data_AF-A0A0A2KMM0-F1
#
_entry.id   AF-A0A0A2KMM0-F1
#
_cell.length_a   1.000
_cell.length_b   1.000
_cell.length_c   1.000
_cell.angle_alpha   90.00
_cell.angle_beta   90.00
_cell.angle_gamma   90.00
#
_symmetry.space_group_name_H-M   'P 1'
#
loop_
_entity.id
_entity.type
_entity.pdbx_description
1 polymer ?
#
loop_
_entity_poly.entity_id
_entity_poly.type
_entity_poly.pdbx_seq_one_letter_code
_entity_poly.pdbx_strand_id
1 'polypeptide(L)'
;MIHSSSTNKAITADRNSLYTLDGVNVEKWSENGWTRIDGNPINVQIAGGDAGLFLRQKDGAIWKYDGSAKKWSRIFGEATGTFDSVHIAVASSAYRVNSKGEIFIYRDNGRWDRIKGEDPHPSPPSQTGVALAAVYNGGYGNTAQILLCIGNSAAGQSGLIETENLAIEQGIAVAPRHYIFREHFLLAGPHSNPAKLDLEADILHQFSTLYTAAEAGNTTPSVRFLSCYDKSATSIKDSELWIKIGQIPWAMKYSNWYHQFIAYPIQALSAAAALQEYTLTDFGTYLSVDETVRKQLTIFKRGQDDPADLLLMPAHLLVGANAQDLTLAKDFAAWATGKEGQAVIANFIKISQKVYSPAP
;
A
#
# COMPACT_ATOMS: atom_id res chain seq x y z
N MET A 1 14.46 -12.33 26.44
CA MET A 1 15.70 -11.55 26.21
C MET A 1 16.30 -12.00 24.90
N ILE A 2 16.57 -11.09 23.97
CA ILE A 2 17.32 -11.42 22.74
C ILE A 2 18.77 -11.69 23.19
N HIS A 3 19.23 -12.93 23.06
CA HIS A 3 20.60 -13.30 23.40
C HIS A 3 21.57 -12.71 22.39
N SER A 4 22.60 -12.01 22.84
CA SER A 4 23.74 -11.52 22.04
C SER A 4 24.99 -12.31 22.40
N SER A 5 25.62 -12.97 21.45
CA SER A 5 26.89 -13.69 21.60
C SER A 5 28.05 -12.92 20.96
N SER A 6 29.27 -13.11 21.45
CA SER A 6 30.49 -12.57 20.82
C SER A 6 30.85 -13.29 19.52
N THR A 7 30.20 -14.42 19.22
CA THR A 7 30.41 -15.21 18.01
C THR A 7 29.42 -14.89 16.89
N ASN A 8 28.45 -14.00 17.12
CA ASN A 8 27.54 -13.49 16.08
C ASN A 8 28.33 -12.84 14.94
N LYS A 9 28.15 -13.33 13.71
CA LYS A 9 28.79 -12.81 12.49
C LYS A 9 27.86 -12.00 11.61
N ALA A 10 26.56 -12.28 11.65
CA ALA A 10 25.56 -11.55 10.88
C ALA A 10 24.17 -11.68 11.52
N ILE A 11 23.32 -10.68 11.28
CA ILE A 11 21.88 -10.73 11.55
C ILE A 11 21.12 -10.34 10.29
N THR A 12 19.94 -10.89 10.09
CA THR A 12 19.04 -10.52 8.99
C THR A 12 17.60 -10.84 9.36
N ALA A 13 16.63 -10.32 8.61
CA ALA A 13 15.22 -10.60 8.84
C ALA A 13 14.50 -10.85 7.51
N ASP A 14 13.43 -11.65 7.57
CA ASP A 14 12.39 -11.66 6.55
C ASP A 14 11.09 -11.07 7.15
N ARG A 15 9.96 -11.20 6.45
CA ARG A 15 8.65 -10.71 6.94
C ARG A 15 8.18 -11.37 8.24
N ASN A 16 8.71 -12.54 8.59
CA ASN A 16 8.17 -13.41 9.61
C ASN A 16 9.09 -13.56 10.83
N SER A 17 10.41 -13.44 10.67
CA SER A 17 11.36 -13.75 11.74
C SER A 17 12.70 -13.04 11.60
N LEU A 18 13.37 -12.87 12.75
CA LEU A 18 14.77 -12.48 12.84
C LEU A 18 15.66 -13.74 12.79
N TYR A 19 16.79 -13.63 12.09
CA TYR A 19 17.79 -14.69 11.97
C TYR A 19 19.18 -14.19 12.34
N THR A 20 20.00 -15.10 12.84
CA THR A 20 21.42 -14.85 13.12
C THR A 20 22.30 -15.93 12.51
N LEU A 21 23.51 -15.54 12.13
CA LEU A 21 24.62 -16.43 11.88
C LEU A 21 25.57 -16.32 13.08
N ASP A 22 25.46 -17.24 14.03
CA ASP A 22 26.32 -17.32 15.20
C ASP A 22 27.44 -18.36 14.98
N GLY A 23 28.65 -17.89 14.71
CA GLY A 23 29.77 -18.73 14.28
C GLY A 23 29.51 -19.36 12.91
N VAL A 24 28.95 -20.56 12.92
CA VAL A 24 28.47 -21.30 11.72
C VAL A 24 26.99 -21.67 11.82
N ASN A 25 26.38 -21.48 12.97
CA ASN A 25 25.00 -21.83 13.26
C ASN A 25 24.07 -20.77 12.70
N VAL A 26 23.06 -21.19 11.94
CA VAL A 26 21.95 -20.31 11.55
C VAL A 26 20.83 -20.56 12.53
N GLU A 27 20.37 -19.50 13.19
CA GLU A 27 19.31 -19.58 14.20
C GLU A 27 18.16 -18.64 13.85
N LYS A 28 16.94 -19.08 14.15
CA LYS A 28 15.69 -18.36 13.92
C LYS A 28 15.10 -17.95 15.26
N TRP A 29 14.73 -16.68 15.40
CA TRP A 29 14.02 -16.19 16.57
C TRP A 29 12.53 -16.56 16.51
N SER A 30 11.98 -16.94 17.66
CA SER A 30 10.56 -17.19 17.88
C SER A 30 10.15 -16.68 19.26
N GLU A 31 8.87 -16.74 19.59
CA GLU A 31 8.36 -16.41 20.95
C GLU A 31 9.05 -17.24 22.05
N ASN A 32 9.49 -18.46 21.72
CA ASN A 32 10.20 -19.37 22.63
C ASN A 32 11.73 -19.20 22.59
N GLY A 33 12.24 -18.18 21.90
CA GLY A 33 13.66 -17.87 21.78
C GLY A 33 14.31 -18.37 20.48
N TRP A 34 15.63 -18.40 20.47
CA TRP A 34 16.45 -18.82 19.33
C TRP A 34 16.38 -20.35 19.13
N THR A 35 16.05 -20.77 17.91
CA THR A 35 16.11 -22.17 17.50
C THR A 35 17.11 -22.34 16.36
N ARG A 36 18.09 -23.24 16.55
CA ARG A 36 19.06 -23.57 15.50
C ARG A 36 18.38 -24.29 14.33
N ILE A 37 18.47 -23.71 13.14
CA ILE A 37 17.91 -24.25 11.90
C ILE A 37 18.98 -24.79 10.93
N ASP A 38 20.24 -24.38 11.09
CA ASP A 38 21.40 -24.93 10.38
C ASP A 38 22.66 -24.82 11.25
N GLY A 39 23.73 -25.53 10.89
CA GLY A 39 25.06 -25.18 11.37
C GLY A 39 26.15 -25.97 10.68
N ASN A 40 26.08 -26.01 9.36
CA ASN A 40 27.13 -26.54 8.52
C ASN A 40 28.42 -25.70 8.69
N PRO A 41 29.59 -26.34 8.90
CA PRO A 41 30.84 -25.64 9.20
C PRO A 41 31.33 -24.67 8.11
N ILE A 42 30.82 -24.78 6.88
CA ILE A 42 31.18 -23.88 5.78
C ILE A 42 30.20 -22.72 5.58
N ASN A 43 29.24 -22.51 6.48
CA ASN A 43 28.34 -21.36 6.45
C ASN A 43 29.12 -20.06 6.69
N VAL A 44 28.96 -19.09 5.79
CA VAL A 44 29.72 -17.83 5.85
C VAL A 44 28.87 -16.58 5.78
N GLN A 45 27.63 -16.67 5.29
CA GLN A 45 26.77 -15.49 5.15
C GLN A 45 25.30 -15.88 5.09
N ILE A 46 24.43 -15.07 5.70
CA ILE A 46 22.98 -15.12 5.55
C ILE A 46 22.46 -13.79 5.01
N ALA A 47 21.35 -13.83 4.28
CA ALA A 47 20.62 -12.64 3.84
C ALA A 47 19.12 -12.96 3.77
N GLY A 48 18.30 -12.06 4.29
CA GLY A 48 16.85 -12.17 4.35
C GLY A 48 16.16 -10.95 3.74
N GLY A 49 14.95 -11.17 3.23
CA GLY A 49 14.07 -10.14 2.70
C GLY A 49 12.72 -10.77 2.31
N ASP A 50 11.94 -10.07 1.51
CA ASP A 50 10.63 -10.54 1.03
C ASP A 50 10.72 -11.86 0.24
N ALA A 51 11.84 -12.12 -0.44
CA ALA A 51 12.08 -13.38 -1.15
C ALA A 51 12.35 -14.58 -0.20
N GLY A 52 12.48 -14.34 1.10
CA GLY A 52 12.79 -15.31 2.15
C GLY A 52 14.24 -15.25 2.62
N LEU A 53 14.66 -16.29 3.35
CA LEU A 53 16.02 -16.42 3.88
C LEU A 53 16.92 -17.23 2.94
N PHE A 54 18.12 -16.71 2.71
CA PHE A 54 19.16 -17.33 1.90
C PHE A 54 20.46 -17.47 2.70
N LEU A 55 21.21 -18.52 2.40
CA LEU A 55 22.47 -18.90 3.04
C LEU A 55 23.54 -19.10 1.95
N ARG A 56 24.72 -18.50 2.14
CA ARG A 56 25.90 -18.74 1.31
C ARG A 56 26.95 -19.52 2.10
N GLN A 57 27.56 -20.47 1.42
CA GLN A 57 28.66 -21.29 1.93
C GLN A 57 30.01 -20.86 1.35
N LYS A 58 31.11 -21.26 2.01
CA LYS A 58 32.49 -20.87 1.67
C LYS A 58 32.91 -21.29 0.26
N ASP A 59 32.32 -22.38 -0.24
CA ASP A 59 32.51 -22.87 -1.61
C ASP A 59 31.76 -22.05 -2.66
N GLY A 60 30.95 -21.07 -2.25
CA GLY A 60 30.14 -20.23 -3.13
C GLY A 60 28.71 -20.74 -3.36
N ALA A 61 28.33 -21.90 -2.79
CA ALA A 61 26.99 -22.43 -2.92
C ALA A 61 25.95 -21.56 -2.19
N ILE A 62 24.77 -21.42 -2.79
CA ILE A 62 23.65 -20.66 -2.21
C ILE A 62 22.46 -21.59 -1.99
N TRP A 63 21.80 -21.41 -0.85
CA TRP A 63 20.66 -22.20 -0.40
C TRP A 63 19.51 -21.29 0.00
N LYS A 64 18.27 -21.66 -0.33
CA LYS A 64 17.04 -20.99 0.12
C LYS A 64 16.39 -21.80 1.22
N TYR A 65 15.96 -21.13 2.28
CA TYR A 65 15.27 -21.78 3.39
C TYR A 65 13.82 -22.10 3.03
N ASP A 66 13.38 -23.33 3.28
CA ASP A 66 12.02 -23.80 2.92
C ASP A 66 11.00 -23.63 4.06
N GLY A 67 11.35 -22.86 5.11
CA GLY A 67 10.44 -22.55 6.21
C GLY A 67 10.35 -23.60 7.33
N SER A 68 11.08 -24.71 7.22
CA SER A 68 11.16 -25.75 8.26
C SER A 68 12.61 -26.11 8.60
N ALA A 69 12.87 -26.50 9.85
CA ALA A 69 14.23 -26.73 10.34
C ALA A 69 15.01 -27.72 9.46
N LYS A 70 16.26 -27.35 9.11
CA LYS A 70 17.16 -28.13 8.24
C LYS A 70 16.64 -28.43 6.83
N LYS A 71 15.56 -27.79 6.37
CA LYS A 71 15.12 -27.87 4.97
C LYS A 71 15.60 -26.65 4.19
N TRP A 72 16.53 -26.92 3.29
CA TRP A 72 17.13 -25.94 2.40
C TRP A 72 17.11 -26.47 0.97
N SER A 73 16.61 -25.64 0.07
CA SER A 73 16.68 -25.88 -1.37
C SER A 73 17.97 -25.29 -1.92
N ARG A 74 18.84 -26.13 -2.50
CA ARG A 74 20.05 -25.66 -3.18
C ARG A 74 19.66 -24.91 -4.45
N ILE A 75 20.22 -23.73 -4.64
CA ILE A 75 20.01 -22.94 -5.85
C ILE A 75 21.19 -23.14 -6.79
N PHE A 76 20.92 -23.68 -7.98
CA PHE A 76 21.93 -23.93 -8.99
C PHE A 76 22.14 -22.70 -9.87
N GLY A 77 23.42 -22.36 -10.07
CA GLY A 77 23.87 -21.19 -10.81
C GLY A 77 23.81 -21.37 -12.33
N GLU A 78 24.48 -22.39 -12.86
CA GLU A 78 24.73 -22.54 -14.29
C GLU A 78 25.01 -24.02 -14.64
N ALA A 79 25.06 -24.35 -15.93
CA ALA A 79 25.27 -25.72 -16.43
C ALA A 79 26.65 -26.34 -16.06
N THR A 80 27.57 -25.58 -15.47
CA THR A 80 29.00 -25.93 -15.32
C THR A 80 29.42 -26.32 -13.90
N GLY A 81 28.51 -26.34 -12.92
CA GLY A 81 28.77 -26.89 -11.58
C GLY A 81 29.83 -26.16 -10.75
N THR A 82 30.33 -25.00 -11.19
CA THR A 82 31.30 -24.18 -10.46
C THR A 82 30.56 -23.08 -9.69
N PHE A 83 30.78 -23.00 -8.38
CA PHE A 83 30.16 -21.99 -7.52
C PHE A 83 31.15 -20.84 -7.29
N ASP A 84 30.86 -19.67 -7.83
CA ASP A 84 31.76 -18.51 -7.80
C ASP A 84 31.20 -17.32 -7.01
N SER A 85 30.11 -17.53 -6.27
CA SER A 85 29.42 -16.49 -5.50
C SER A 85 30.27 -16.00 -4.33
N VAL A 86 30.58 -14.70 -4.30
CA VAL A 86 31.38 -14.08 -3.23
C VAL A 86 30.54 -13.29 -2.22
N HIS A 87 29.31 -12.90 -2.58
CA HIS A 87 28.39 -12.23 -1.66
C HIS A 87 26.93 -12.41 -2.11
N ILE A 88 25.98 -12.35 -1.17
CA ILE A 88 24.53 -12.35 -1.43
C ILE A 88 23.83 -11.15 -0.77
N ALA A 89 22.73 -10.70 -1.37
CA ALA A 89 21.82 -9.71 -0.83
C ALA A 89 20.38 -10.09 -1.17
N VAL A 90 19.41 -9.78 -0.32
CA VAL A 90 18.01 -10.19 -0.52
C VAL A 90 17.07 -9.04 -0.22
N ALA A 91 16.10 -8.83 -1.12
CA ALA A 91 14.98 -7.92 -0.97
C ALA A 91 13.72 -8.65 -1.49
N SER A 92 13.00 -8.06 -2.46
CA SER A 92 11.92 -8.73 -3.22
C SER A 92 12.43 -9.89 -4.09
N SER A 93 13.71 -9.89 -4.44
CA SER A 93 14.43 -11.00 -5.07
C SER A 93 15.77 -11.21 -4.36
N ALA A 94 16.38 -12.38 -4.56
CA ALA A 94 17.75 -12.63 -4.13
C ALA A 94 18.74 -12.22 -5.21
N TYR A 95 19.87 -11.65 -4.79
CA TYR A 95 20.97 -11.21 -5.64
C TYR A 95 22.25 -11.88 -5.17
N ARG A 96 23.14 -12.17 -6.13
CA ARG A 96 24.51 -12.59 -5.85
C ARG A 96 25.48 -11.79 -6.70
N VAL A 97 26.71 -11.67 -6.22
CA VAL A 97 27.84 -11.23 -7.02
C VAL A 97 28.88 -12.34 -7.06
N ASN A 98 29.47 -12.56 -8.24
CA ASN A 98 30.54 -13.53 -8.39
C ASN A 98 31.94 -12.93 -8.20
N SER A 99 32.98 -13.76 -8.26
CA SER A 99 34.37 -13.35 -8.12
C SER A 99 34.86 -12.36 -9.18
N LYS A 100 34.15 -12.20 -10.29
CA LYS A 100 34.43 -11.22 -11.36
C LYS A 100 33.70 -9.89 -11.16
N GLY A 101 32.87 -9.77 -10.12
CA GLY A 101 32.05 -8.58 -9.88
C GLY A 101 30.74 -8.56 -10.69
N GLU A 102 30.40 -9.65 -11.38
CA GLU A 102 29.15 -9.74 -12.14
C GLU A 102 27.99 -10.01 -11.19
N ILE A 103 26.91 -9.26 -11.36
CA ILE A 103 25.72 -9.34 -10.51
C ILE A 103 24.66 -10.21 -11.19
N PHE A 104 24.06 -11.10 -10.41
CA PHE A 104 22.99 -11.97 -10.84
C PHE A 104 21.78 -11.80 -9.93
N ILE A 105 20.61 -12.01 -10.51
CA ILE A 105 19.32 -12.01 -9.85
C ILE A 105 18.71 -13.41 -9.91
N TYR A 106 18.12 -13.86 -8.81
CA TYR A 106 17.33 -15.07 -8.76
C TYR A 106 15.91 -14.79 -9.27
N ARG A 107 15.50 -15.48 -10.34
CA ARG A 107 14.17 -15.32 -10.96
C ARG A 107 13.22 -16.44 -10.53
N ASP A 108 11.93 -16.23 -10.77
CA ASP A 108 10.85 -17.18 -10.45
C ASP A 108 10.95 -18.51 -11.22
N ASN A 109 11.75 -18.54 -12.29
CA ASN A 109 12.08 -19.75 -13.03
C ASN A 109 13.07 -20.69 -12.28
N GLY A 110 13.49 -20.31 -11.07
CA GLY A 110 14.39 -21.10 -10.23
C GLY A 110 15.86 -21.00 -10.61
N ARG A 111 16.26 -19.98 -11.39
CA ARG A 111 17.63 -19.82 -11.90
C ARG A 111 18.21 -18.44 -11.58
N TRP A 112 19.55 -18.40 -11.61
CA TRP A 112 20.30 -17.14 -11.57
C TRP A 112 20.48 -16.60 -12.98
N ASP A 113 19.97 -15.39 -13.21
CA ASP A 113 20.18 -14.67 -14.45
C ASP A 113 21.14 -13.50 -14.21
N ARG A 114 22.14 -13.34 -15.08
CA ARG A 114 23.08 -12.22 -15.02
C ARG A 114 22.35 -10.93 -15.37
N ILE A 115 22.47 -9.91 -14.53
CA ILE A 115 21.94 -8.56 -14.81
C ILE A 115 22.84 -7.89 -15.85
N LYS A 116 22.26 -7.50 -16.98
CA LYS A 116 22.87 -6.66 -18.02
C LYS A 116 22.46 -5.20 -17.82
N GLY A 117 23.20 -4.26 -18.41
CA GLY A 117 22.95 -2.81 -18.25
C GLY A 117 21.55 -2.34 -18.69
N GLU A 118 20.81 -3.17 -19.42
CA GLU A 118 19.44 -2.90 -19.89
C GLU A 118 18.37 -3.76 -19.16
N ASP A 119 18.76 -4.62 -18.21
CA ASP A 119 17.80 -5.49 -17.53
C ASP A 119 16.95 -4.68 -16.53
N PRO A 120 15.61 -4.78 -16.60
CA PRO A 120 14.74 -4.14 -15.62
C PRO A 120 15.00 -4.72 -14.23
N HIS A 121 15.47 -3.87 -13.32
CA HIS A 121 15.62 -4.20 -11.91
C HIS A 121 14.22 -4.44 -11.32
N PRO A 122 13.99 -5.54 -10.57
CA PRO A 122 12.74 -5.68 -9.82
C PRO A 122 12.60 -4.49 -8.89
N SER A 123 11.43 -3.87 -8.84
CA SER A 123 11.21 -2.73 -7.97
C SER A 123 11.62 -3.10 -6.53
N PRO A 124 12.41 -2.26 -5.85
CA PRO A 124 12.69 -2.47 -4.42
C PRO A 124 11.35 -2.54 -3.66
N PRO A 125 11.29 -3.23 -2.50
CA PRO A 125 10.11 -3.21 -1.66
C PRO A 125 9.70 -1.76 -1.44
N SER A 126 8.49 -1.42 -1.85
CA SER A 126 8.03 -0.05 -2.01
C SER A 126 8.00 0.66 -0.66
N GLN A 127 9.04 1.43 -0.35
CA GLN A 127 8.92 2.63 0.46
C GLN A 127 9.31 3.84 -0.39
N THR A 128 8.27 4.61 -0.72
CA THR A 128 8.30 6.05 -1.00
C THR A 128 9.40 6.54 -1.94
N GLY A 129 9.30 6.13 -3.19
CA GLY A 129 9.59 6.99 -4.33
C GLY A 129 8.43 6.79 -5.28
N VAL A 130 7.75 7.87 -5.68
CA VAL A 130 6.60 7.80 -6.60
C VAL A 130 7.11 7.32 -7.96
N ALA A 131 7.18 6.00 -8.14
CA ALA A 131 7.12 5.40 -9.46
C ALA A 131 5.64 5.38 -9.84
N LEU A 132 5.31 5.88 -11.04
CA LEU A 132 3.97 5.78 -11.62
C LEU A 132 3.58 4.30 -11.70
N ALA A 133 2.79 3.84 -10.72
CA ALA A 133 2.33 2.45 -10.63
C ALA A 133 1.33 2.11 -11.75
N ALA A 134 0.69 3.13 -12.35
CA ALA A 134 -0.03 3.05 -13.61
C ALA A 134 -0.31 4.47 -14.13
N VAL A 135 -0.37 4.64 -15.44
CA VAL A 135 -1.06 5.79 -16.06
C VAL A 135 -2.54 5.45 -16.08
N TYR A 136 -3.34 6.06 -15.21
CA TYR A 136 -4.79 6.02 -15.36
C TYR A 136 -5.19 7.02 -16.46
N ASN A 137 -5.33 6.54 -17.69
CA ASN A 137 -5.68 7.37 -18.84
C ASN A 137 -7.20 7.46 -19.08
N GLY A 138 -8.04 6.84 -18.23
CA GLY A 138 -9.50 6.90 -18.36
C GLY A 138 -10.05 6.50 -19.73
N GLY A 139 -9.30 5.75 -20.55
CA GLY A 139 -9.70 5.40 -21.93
C GLY A 139 -9.12 6.28 -23.06
N TYR A 140 -8.21 7.22 -22.79
CA TYR A 140 -7.50 7.98 -23.84
C TYR A 140 -6.16 7.29 -24.20
N GLY A 141 -6.21 6.30 -25.10
CA GLY A 141 -5.07 5.44 -25.45
C GLY A 141 -4.04 6.01 -26.44
N ASN A 142 -4.26 7.20 -27.01
CA ASN A 142 -3.48 7.68 -28.18
C ASN A 142 -2.75 9.04 -28.01
N THR A 143 -2.67 9.62 -26.81
CA THR A 143 -1.93 10.89 -26.63
C THR A 143 -0.45 10.61 -26.33
N ALA A 144 0.42 10.85 -27.31
CA ALA A 144 1.87 10.62 -27.24
C ALA A 144 2.64 11.64 -26.39
N GLN A 145 1.99 12.70 -25.89
CA GLN A 145 2.63 13.74 -25.09
C GLN A 145 1.82 13.98 -23.83
N ILE A 146 2.43 13.68 -22.67
CA ILE A 146 1.89 14.06 -21.37
C ILE A 146 2.19 15.55 -21.19
N LEU A 147 1.22 16.40 -21.52
CA LEU A 147 1.34 17.86 -21.40
C LEU A 147 1.11 18.35 -19.96
N LEU A 148 0.47 17.52 -19.13
CA LEU A 148 0.11 17.87 -17.76
C LEU A 148 0.06 16.59 -16.91
N CYS A 149 0.90 16.54 -15.87
CA CYS A 149 0.78 15.54 -14.81
C CYS A 149 -0.02 16.14 -13.65
N ILE A 150 -1.28 15.77 -13.52
CA ILE A 150 -2.05 16.07 -12.31
C ILE A 150 -1.81 14.95 -11.32
N GLY A 151 -1.06 15.22 -10.27
CA GLY A 151 -0.97 14.32 -9.14
C GLY A 151 -2.26 14.39 -8.34
N ASN A 152 -3.19 13.44 -8.54
CA ASN A 152 -4.19 13.18 -7.52
C ASN A 152 -3.48 12.40 -6.41
N SER A 153 -2.86 13.13 -5.48
CA SER A 153 -2.39 12.48 -4.27
C SER A 153 -3.63 12.22 -3.44
N ALA A 154 -3.83 10.97 -3.07
CA ALA A 154 -4.72 10.63 -1.97
C ALA A 154 -4.27 11.37 -0.67
N ALA A 155 -3.03 11.87 -0.65
CA ALA A 155 -2.51 12.80 0.34
C ALA A 155 -3.02 14.26 0.22
N GLY A 156 -3.75 14.67 -0.83
CA GLY A 156 -4.35 16.01 -0.94
C GLY A 156 -5.81 16.06 -0.48
N GLN A 157 -6.36 14.91 -0.05
CA GLN A 157 -7.80 14.69 -0.04
C GLN A 157 -8.39 14.34 1.35
N SER A 158 -7.56 14.02 2.33
CA SER A 158 -8.01 13.81 3.71
C SER A 158 -6.94 14.22 4.72
N GLY A 159 -7.17 15.33 5.44
CA GLY A 159 -6.36 15.70 6.61
C GLY A 159 -4.99 16.33 6.35
N LEU A 160 -4.71 16.73 5.11
CA LEU A 160 -3.36 17.10 4.67
C LEU A 160 -3.27 18.47 3.97
N ILE A 161 -4.25 19.36 4.24
CA ILE A 161 -4.12 20.80 3.96
C ILE A 161 -2.77 21.33 4.52
N GLU A 162 -2.32 20.78 5.65
CA GLU A 162 -1.01 21.10 6.20
C GLU A 162 0.15 20.69 5.27
N THR A 163 0.13 19.51 4.63
CA THR A 163 1.18 19.16 3.66
C THR A 163 1.13 19.97 2.38
N GLU A 164 -0.05 20.42 1.93
CA GLU A 164 -0.15 21.34 0.78
C GLU A 164 0.50 22.69 1.11
N ASN A 165 0.20 23.22 2.29
CA ASN A 165 0.83 24.45 2.77
C ASN A 165 2.34 24.25 2.98
N LEU A 166 2.78 23.13 3.57
CA LEU A 166 4.19 22.81 3.72
C LEU A 166 4.89 22.70 2.36
N ALA A 167 4.25 22.13 1.34
CA ALA A 167 4.82 22.08 -0.01
C ALA A 167 5.03 23.49 -0.59
N ILE A 168 4.14 24.43 -0.30
CA ILE A 168 4.29 25.84 -0.68
C ILE A 168 5.42 26.50 0.14
N GLU A 169 5.42 26.32 1.46
CA GLU A 169 6.41 26.89 2.38
C GLU A 169 7.83 26.39 2.10
N GLN A 170 7.97 25.12 1.71
CA GLN A 170 9.25 24.50 1.33
C GLN A 170 9.68 24.81 -0.10
N GLY A 171 8.87 25.59 -0.86
CA GLY A 171 9.17 25.94 -2.25
C GLY A 171 9.06 24.78 -3.24
N ILE A 172 8.36 23.69 -2.88
CA ILE A 172 8.06 22.57 -3.78
C ILE A 172 6.93 22.96 -4.75
N ALA A 173 5.93 23.70 -4.24
CA ALA A 173 4.83 24.26 -5.01
C ALA A 173 4.79 25.79 -4.90
N VAL A 174 4.18 26.45 -5.88
CA VAL A 174 3.92 27.89 -5.82
C VAL A 174 2.56 28.17 -5.21
N ALA A 175 2.46 29.26 -4.46
CA ALA A 175 1.18 29.77 -3.97
C ALA A 175 0.37 30.42 -5.11
N PRO A 176 -0.98 30.43 -5.02
CA PRO A 176 -1.79 29.75 -4.00
C PRO A 176 -2.04 28.27 -4.35
N ARG A 177 -2.54 27.50 -3.38
CA ARG A 177 -3.22 26.23 -3.67
C ARG A 177 -4.63 26.51 -4.20
N HIS A 178 -5.10 25.73 -5.16
CA HIS A 178 -6.35 25.98 -5.88
C HIS A 178 -7.39 24.92 -5.52
N TYR A 179 -8.49 25.27 -4.84
CA TYR A 179 -9.58 24.33 -4.58
C TYR A 179 -10.34 24.07 -5.88
N ILE A 180 -10.35 22.81 -6.35
CA ILE A 180 -10.89 22.45 -7.66
C ILE A 180 -12.24 21.75 -7.59
N PHE A 181 -12.43 20.76 -6.71
CA PHE A 181 -13.71 20.07 -6.57
C PHE A 181 -13.83 19.37 -5.23
N ARG A 182 -15.03 18.93 -4.91
CA ARG A 182 -15.36 18.11 -3.75
C ARG A 182 -15.80 16.73 -4.22
N GLU A 183 -15.20 15.70 -3.67
CA GLU A 183 -15.70 14.33 -3.70
C GLU A 183 -16.13 13.93 -2.29
N HIS A 184 -16.68 12.73 -2.14
CA HIS A 184 -17.28 12.29 -0.89
C HIS A 184 -16.92 10.84 -0.61
N PHE A 185 -16.45 10.59 0.61
CA PHE A 185 -16.32 9.24 1.13
C PHE A 185 -17.70 8.65 1.45
N LEU A 186 -17.75 7.33 1.44
CA LEU A 186 -18.90 6.49 1.72
C LEU A 186 -18.51 5.47 2.78
N LEU A 187 -19.38 5.26 3.76
CA LEU A 187 -19.40 4.02 4.53
C LEU A 187 -20.33 3.05 3.81
N ALA A 188 -19.77 1.96 3.29
CA ALA A 188 -20.51 0.89 2.63
C ALA A 188 -20.38 -0.42 3.41
N GLY A 189 -21.32 -1.35 3.20
CA GLY A 189 -21.26 -2.67 3.81
C GLY A 189 -22.38 -3.60 3.35
N PRO A 190 -22.53 -4.77 3.98
CA PRO A 190 -23.51 -5.77 3.56
C PRO A 190 -24.96 -5.33 3.83
N HIS A 191 -25.89 -5.70 2.94
CA HIS A 191 -27.33 -5.46 3.10
C HIS A 191 -27.93 -6.04 4.39
N SER A 192 -27.36 -7.13 4.91
CA SER A 192 -27.83 -7.76 6.14
C SER A 192 -27.62 -6.88 7.38
N ASN A 193 -26.80 -5.83 7.29
CA ASN A 193 -26.49 -4.88 8.36
C ASN A 193 -26.28 -5.55 9.74
N PRO A 194 -25.34 -6.51 9.89
CA PRO A 194 -25.14 -7.23 11.15
C PRO A 194 -24.73 -6.33 12.33
N ALA A 195 -24.19 -5.13 12.06
CA ALA A 195 -23.85 -4.14 13.07
C ALA A 195 -25.05 -3.28 13.50
N LYS A 196 -26.18 -3.38 12.77
CA LYS A 196 -27.40 -2.60 13.00
C LYS A 196 -27.13 -1.09 12.96
N LEU A 197 -26.38 -0.65 11.96
CA LEU A 197 -26.12 0.76 11.74
C LEU A 197 -27.43 1.51 11.48
N ASP A 198 -27.58 2.65 12.15
CA ASP A 198 -28.64 3.62 11.91
C ASP A 198 -28.20 4.58 10.79
N LEU A 199 -29.03 4.70 9.75
CA LEU A 199 -28.75 5.54 8.58
C LEU A 199 -28.78 7.04 8.91
N GLU A 200 -29.51 7.42 9.95
CA GLU A 200 -29.60 8.81 10.38
C GLU A 200 -28.42 9.22 11.27
N ALA A 201 -27.77 8.26 11.93
CA ALA A 201 -26.62 8.52 12.79
C ALA A 201 -25.43 9.13 12.03
N ASP A 202 -24.68 10.01 12.70
CA ASP A 202 -23.43 10.54 12.15
C ASP A 202 -22.35 9.45 12.06
N ILE A 203 -21.29 9.77 11.30
CA ILE A 203 -20.24 8.79 10.99
C ILE A 203 -19.48 8.28 12.21
N LEU A 204 -19.30 9.10 13.25
CA LEU A 204 -18.59 8.68 14.47
C LEU A 204 -19.46 7.71 15.27
N HIS A 205 -20.77 7.97 15.37
CA HIS A 205 -21.71 7.03 15.97
C HIS A 205 -21.78 5.70 15.19
N GLN A 206 -21.75 5.75 13.85
CA GLN A 206 -21.70 4.52 13.05
C GLN A 206 -20.41 3.72 13.28
N PHE A 207 -19.24 4.37 13.33
CA PHE A 207 -17.97 3.70 13.65
C PHE A 207 -17.96 3.13 15.08
N SER A 208 -18.52 3.85 16.05
CA SER A 208 -18.67 3.36 17.43
C SER A 208 -19.56 2.11 17.47
N THR A 209 -20.67 2.11 16.72
CA THR A 209 -21.58 0.96 16.61
C THR A 209 -20.89 -0.24 15.95
N LEU A 210 -20.13 -0.01 14.86
CA LEU A 210 -19.30 -1.04 14.22
C LEU A 210 -18.33 -1.68 15.22
N TYR A 211 -17.59 -0.85 15.97
CA TYR A 211 -16.66 -1.32 16.99
C TYR A 211 -17.35 -2.22 18.02
N THR A 212 -18.44 -1.75 18.62
CA THR A 212 -19.16 -2.52 19.64
C THR A 212 -19.69 -3.85 19.11
N ALA A 213 -20.25 -3.86 17.90
CA ALA A 213 -20.78 -5.08 17.30
C ALA A 213 -19.67 -6.06 16.88
N ALA A 214 -18.51 -5.56 16.43
CA ALA A 214 -17.37 -6.36 16.06
C ALA A 214 -16.68 -7.00 17.27
N GLU A 215 -16.50 -6.24 18.36
CA GLU A 215 -15.95 -6.76 19.63
C GLU A 215 -16.88 -7.79 20.29
N ALA A 216 -18.20 -7.61 20.19
CA ALA A 216 -19.15 -8.58 20.73
C ALA A 216 -19.08 -9.94 20.02
N GLY A 217 -18.70 -9.97 18.74
CA GLY A 217 -18.39 -11.20 18.00
C GLY A 217 -19.55 -12.20 17.87
N ASN A 218 -20.80 -11.76 18.09
CA ASN A 218 -21.97 -12.63 18.24
C ASN A 218 -23.06 -12.42 17.16
N THR A 219 -22.66 -11.86 16.02
CA THR A 219 -23.53 -11.54 14.88
C THR A 219 -23.33 -12.53 13.74
N THR A 220 -24.30 -12.62 12.82
CA THR A 220 -24.21 -13.46 11.63
C THR A 220 -24.68 -12.67 10.40
N PRO A 221 -23.80 -12.40 9.41
CA PRO A 221 -22.36 -12.67 9.42
C PRO A 221 -21.63 -11.85 10.51
N SER A 222 -20.41 -12.25 10.86
CA SER A 222 -19.59 -11.50 11.81
C SER A 222 -19.29 -10.10 11.29
N VAL A 223 -19.39 -9.09 12.16
CA VAL A 223 -19.03 -7.71 11.81
C VAL A 223 -17.52 -7.62 11.63
N ARG A 224 -17.10 -7.20 10.44
CA ARG A 224 -15.70 -6.98 10.05
C ARG A 224 -15.60 -5.68 9.24
N PHE A 225 -14.44 -5.04 9.32
CA PHE A 225 -14.16 -3.80 8.59
C PHE A 225 -12.92 -3.98 7.71
N LEU A 226 -13.06 -3.80 6.40
CA LEU A 226 -11.98 -3.87 5.43
C LEU A 226 -11.32 -2.49 5.27
N SER A 227 -10.03 -2.43 5.56
CA SER A 227 -9.17 -1.28 5.30
C SER A 227 -8.16 -1.61 4.19
N CYS A 228 -7.96 -0.68 3.24
CA CYS A 228 -6.92 -0.84 2.22
C CYS A 228 -5.51 -0.93 2.81
N TYR A 229 -5.29 -0.35 4.01
CA TYR A 229 -4.02 -0.36 4.75
C TYR A 229 -2.76 -0.05 3.90
N ASP A 230 -2.90 0.87 2.94
CA ASP A 230 -1.90 1.13 1.88
C ASP A 230 -1.37 2.58 1.88
N LYS A 231 -1.73 3.39 2.89
CA LYS A 231 -1.43 4.84 3.02
C LYS A 231 -2.17 5.73 2.00
N SER A 232 -3.19 5.23 1.32
CA SER A 232 -4.11 6.04 0.52
C SER A 232 -4.94 7.00 1.38
N ALA A 233 -5.65 7.94 0.74
CA ALA A 233 -6.63 8.83 1.37
C ALA A 233 -7.65 8.04 2.18
N THR A 234 -8.13 6.94 1.58
CA THR A 234 -9.10 6.05 2.21
C THR A 234 -8.53 5.41 3.47
N SER A 235 -7.28 4.93 3.44
CA SER A 235 -6.60 4.40 4.63
C SER A 235 -6.24 5.46 5.66
N ILE A 236 -6.00 6.70 5.25
CA ILE A 236 -5.80 7.80 6.19
C ILE A 236 -7.14 8.13 6.86
N LYS A 237 -8.22 8.21 6.07
CA LYS A 237 -9.55 8.59 6.55
C LYS A 237 -10.17 7.52 7.45
N ASP A 238 -10.11 6.24 7.11
CA ASP A 238 -10.63 5.19 8.00
C ASP A 238 -9.88 5.18 9.34
N SER A 239 -8.55 5.33 9.31
CA SER A 239 -7.71 5.42 10.49
C SER A 239 -8.04 6.66 11.33
N GLU A 240 -8.25 7.81 10.69
CA GLU A 240 -8.69 9.05 11.34
C GLU A 240 -10.03 8.85 12.07
N LEU A 241 -11.01 8.20 11.42
CA LEU A 241 -12.33 7.95 12.00
C LEU A 241 -12.26 6.98 13.19
N TRP A 242 -11.44 5.92 13.10
CA TRP A 242 -11.19 5.02 14.23
C TRP A 242 -10.56 5.75 15.43
N ILE A 243 -9.52 6.57 15.17
CA ILE A 243 -8.85 7.35 16.22
C ILE A 243 -9.81 8.34 16.88
N LYS A 244 -10.70 9.00 16.11
CA LYS A 244 -11.68 9.96 16.65
C LYS A 244 -12.65 9.34 17.65
N ILE A 245 -12.94 8.04 17.56
CA ILE A 245 -13.74 7.31 18.55
C ILE A 245 -12.88 6.64 19.64
N GLY A 246 -11.59 6.95 19.70
CA GLY A 246 -10.65 6.41 20.69
C GLY A 246 -10.21 4.98 20.42
N GLN A 247 -10.39 4.46 19.19
CA GLN A 247 -10.03 3.08 18.83
C GLN A 247 -8.83 3.05 17.89
N ILE A 248 -7.93 2.07 18.10
CA ILE A 248 -6.76 1.85 17.25
C ILE A 248 -6.70 0.35 16.89
N PRO A 249 -7.54 -0.12 15.93
CA PRO A 249 -7.69 -1.55 15.67
C PRO A 249 -6.42 -2.27 15.21
N TRP A 250 -5.46 -1.52 14.66
CA TRP A 250 -4.15 -2.00 14.19
C TRP A 250 -3.05 -1.96 15.27
N ALA A 251 -3.37 -1.62 16.52
CA ALA A 251 -2.39 -1.59 17.62
C ALA A 251 -1.89 -3.00 17.98
N MET A 252 -0.91 -3.07 18.90
CA MET A 252 -0.27 -4.32 19.36
C MET A 252 -1.28 -5.40 19.78
N LYS A 253 -2.38 -5.02 20.45
CA LYS A 253 -3.53 -5.90 20.64
C LYS A 253 -4.41 -5.81 19.39
N TYR A 254 -4.01 -6.58 18.37
CA TYR A 254 -4.66 -6.54 17.06
C TYR A 254 -6.14 -6.93 17.15
N SER A 255 -7.00 -6.16 16.49
CA SER A 255 -8.43 -6.44 16.38
C SER A 255 -8.70 -7.35 15.19
N ASN A 256 -9.04 -8.62 15.43
CA ASN A 256 -9.21 -9.63 14.36
C ASN A 256 -10.32 -9.29 13.34
N TRP A 257 -11.29 -8.44 13.72
CA TRP A 257 -12.35 -7.95 12.84
C TRP A 257 -11.91 -6.79 11.94
N TYR A 258 -10.75 -6.17 12.22
CA TYR A 258 -10.12 -5.21 11.33
C TYR A 258 -9.34 -5.99 10.27
N HIS A 259 -9.79 -5.94 9.02
CA HIS A 259 -9.23 -6.69 7.91
C HIS A 259 -8.36 -5.78 7.05
N GLN A 260 -7.05 -6.00 7.10
CA GLN A 260 -6.11 -5.31 6.20
C GLN A 260 -6.10 -6.02 4.84
N PHE A 261 -6.56 -5.33 3.80
CA PHE A 261 -6.60 -5.85 2.43
C PHE A 261 -5.93 -4.87 1.47
N ILE A 262 -4.63 -5.06 1.26
CA ILE A 262 -3.76 -4.15 0.49
C ILE A 262 -4.02 -4.34 -1.00
N ALA A 263 -4.91 -3.51 -1.57
CA ALA A 263 -5.28 -3.52 -2.99
C ALA A 263 -5.80 -2.16 -3.45
N TYR A 264 -5.93 -1.95 -4.77
CA TYR A 264 -6.50 -0.71 -5.30
C TYR A 264 -8.00 -0.60 -4.99
N PRO A 265 -8.59 0.61 -5.02
CA PRO A 265 -9.94 0.87 -4.53
C PRO A 265 -11.03 -0.05 -5.10
N ILE A 266 -11.02 -0.34 -6.41
CA ILE A 266 -12.00 -1.23 -7.06
C ILE A 266 -11.92 -2.66 -6.50
N GLN A 267 -10.69 -3.17 -6.30
CA GLN A 267 -10.50 -4.53 -5.77
C GLN A 267 -10.87 -4.60 -4.29
N ALA A 268 -10.50 -3.57 -3.50
CA ALA A 268 -10.86 -3.49 -2.10
C ALA A 268 -12.38 -3.45 -1.88
N LEU A 269 -13.10 -2.62 -2.64
CA LEU A 269 -14.56 -2.55 -2.56
C LEU A 269 -15.23 -3.86 -3.04
N SER A 270 -14.70 -4.48 -4.08
CA SER A 270 -15.21 -5.78 -4.56
C SER A 270 -14.99 -6.90 -3.54
N ALA A 271 -13.84 -6.90 -2.85
CA ALA A 271 -13.56 -7.84 -1.78
C ALA A 271 -14.49 -7.63 -0.58
N ALA A 272 -14.69 -6.38 -0.15
CA ALA A 272 -15.60 -6.05 0.95
C ALA A 272 -17.03 -6.54 0.67
N ALA A 273 -17.51 -6.33 -0.57
CA ALA A 273 -18.81 -6.84 -1.01
C ALA A 273 -18.89 -8.37 -0.93
N ALA A 274 -17.91 -9.07 -1.53
CA ALA A 274 -17.89 -10.53 -1.58
C ALA A 274 -17.75 -11.18 -0.20
N LEU A 275 -17.03 -10.53 0.72
CA LEU A 275 -16.80 -11.00 2.08
C LEU A 275 -17.86 -10.52 3.08
N GLN A 276 -18.84 -9.74 2.63
CA GLN A 276 -19.88 -9.14 3.47
C GLN A 276 -19.32 -8.28 4.61
N GLU A 277 -18.29 -7.48 4.32
CA GLU A 277 -17.60 -6.61 5.30
C GLU A 277 -18.00 -5.14 5.09
N TYR A 278 -17.89 -4.35 6.15
CA TYR A 278 -17.99 -2.89 6.03
C TYR A 278 -16.68 -2.32 5.53
N THR A 279 -16.71 -1.21 4.82
CA THR A 279 -15.51 -0.52 4.35
C THR A 279 -15.78 0.95 4.09
N LEU A 280 -14.73 1.75 4.13
CA LEU A 280 -14.75 3.11 3.60
C LEU A 280 -14.33 3.09 2.13
N THR A 281 -15.05 3.80 1.27
CA THR A 281 -14.71 3.97 -0.15
C THR A 281 -15.08 5.38 -0.61
N ASP A 282 -14.72 5.79 -1.82
CA ASP A 282 -15.16 7.06 -2.42
C ASP A 282 -16.30 6.81 -3.44
N PHE A 283 -17.10 7.85 -3.70
CA PHE A 283 -18.23 7.73 -4.63
C PHE A 283 -17.79 7.38 -6.06
N GLY A 284 -16.68 7.95 -6.54
CA GLY A 284 -16.10 7.59 -7.84
C GLY A 284 -15.81 6.10 -7.97
N THR A 285 -15.19 5.49 -6.96
CA THR A 285 -14.90 4.04 -6.88
C THR A 285 -16.18 3.21 -6.82
N TYR A 286 -17.16 3.61 -6.02
CA TYR A 286 -18.47 2.92 -5.97
C TYR A 286 -19.16 2.89 -7.34
N LEU A 287 -19.07 3.97 -8.11
CA LEU A 287 -19.59 4.02 -9.48
C LEU A 287 -18.71 3.27 -10.50
N SER A 288 -17.47 2.90 -10.13
CA SER A 288 -16.50 2.21 -10.99
C SER A 288 -16.58 0.69 -10.95
N VAL A 289 -17.01 0.12 -9.82
CA VAL A 289 -17.19 -1.34 -9.71
C VAL A 289 -18.37 -1.82 -10.57
N ASP A 290 -18.40 -3.12 -10.84
CA ASP A 290 -19.50 -3.73 -11.59
C ASP A 290 -20.85 -3.57 -10.86
N GLU A 291 -21.93 -3.56 -11.63
CA GLU A 291 -23.29 -3.46 -11.07
C GLU A 291 -23.60 -4.62 -10.10
N THR A 292 -23.06 -5.81 -10.37
CA THR A 292 -23.20 -6.99 -9.50
C THR A 292 -22.55 -6.79 -8.13
N VAL A 293 -21.44 -6.06 -8.07
CA VAL A 293 -20.77 -5.67 -6.82
C VAL A 293 -21.62 -4.61 -6.09
N ARG A 294 -22.06 -3.55 -6.78
CA ARG A 294 -22.94 -2.53 -6.19
C ARG A 294 -24.21 -3.11 -5.58
N LYS A 295 -24.82 -4.09 -6.25
CA LYS A 295 -26.03 -4.77 -5.78
C LYS A 295 -25.82 -5.60 -4.51
N GLN A 296 -24.59 -5.83 -4.06
CA GLN A 296 -24.29 -6.51 -2.79
C GLN A 296 -24.09 -5.55 -1.62
N LEU A 297 -24.02 -4.25 -1.89
CA LEU A 297 -23.65 -3.22 -0.92
C LEU A 297 -24.81 -2.29 -0.59
N THR A 298 -24.96 -1.97 0.70
CA THR A 298 -25.69 -0.81 1.18
C THR A 298 -24.71 0.34 1.43
N ILE A 299 -25.09 1.56 1.03
CA ILE A 299 -24.42 2.79 1.45
C ILE A 299 -25.06 3.24 2.76
N PHE A 300 -24.34 3.16 3.88
CA PHE A 300 -24.83 3.55 5.20
C PHE A 300 -24.62 5.03 5.53
N LYS A 301 -23.58 5.63 4.94
CA LYS A 301 -23.36 7.08 5.00
C LYS A 301 -22.65 7.54 3.74
N ARG A 302 -23.03 8.73 3.26
CA ARG A 302 -22.35 9.45 2.19
C ARG A 302 -22.03 10.85 2.68
N GLY A 303 -20.78 11.27 2.49
CA GLY A 303 -20.34 12.62 2.80
C GLY A 303 -21.13 13.68 2.02
N GLN A 304 -21.25 14.85 2.62
CA GLN A 304 -21.91 16.03 2.10
C GLN A 304 -20.89 17.13 1.83
N ASP A 305 -21.36 18.22 1.21
CA ASP A 305 -20.56 19.39 0.85
C ASP A 305 -20.26 20.35 2.01
N ASP A 306 -20.72 20.01 3.23
CA ASP A 306 -20.45 20.77 4.46
C ASP A 306 -18.95 20.66 4.80
N PRO A 307 -18.21 21.78 4.95
CA PRO A 307 -16.82 21.77 5.37
C PRO A 307 -16.53 21.06 6.69
N ALA A 308 -17.53 20.91 7.57
CA ALA A 308 -17.43 20.17 8.82
C ALA A 308 -17.68 18.66 8.69
N ASP A 309 -18.17 18.19 7.53
CA ASP A 309 -18.40 16.77 7.30
C ASP A 309 -17.06 16.02 7.22
N LEU A 310 -16.88 15.04 8.11
CA LEU A 310 -15.66 14.23 8.17
C LEU A 310 -15.47 13.34 6.93
N LEU A 311 -16.54 13.09 6.17
CA LEU A 311 -16.53 12.33 4.92
C LEU A 311 -16.40 13.23 3.67
N LEU A 312 -16.30 14.55 3.83
CA LEU A 312 -15.95 15.44 2.73
C LEU A 312 -14.51 15.15 2.28
N MET A 313 -14.32 15.05 0.96
CA MET A 313 -13.02 14.83 0.33
C MET A 313 -12.69 16.04 -0.58
N PRO A 314 -12.06 17.10 -0.05
CA PRO A 314 -11.69 18.27 -0.84
C PRO A 314 -10.52 17.93 -1.77
N ALA A 315 -10.56 18.38 -3.02
CA ALA A 315 -9.45 18.25 -3.96
C ALA A 315 -8.85 19.63 -4.26
N HIS A 316 -7.53 19.75 -4.11
CA HIS A 316 -6.78 20.94 -4.50
C HIS A 316 -5.78 20.63 -5.61
N LEU A 317 -5.55 21.64 -6.44
CA LEU A 317 -4.49 21.68 -7.42
C LEU A 317 -3.33 22.52 -6.88
N LEU A 318 -2.12 21.95 -6.95
CA LEU A 318 -0.86 22.61 -6.67
C LEU A 318 -0.07 22.77 -7.96
N VAL A 319 0.49 23.95 -8.16
CA VAL A 319 1.42 24.20 -9.27
C VAL A 319 2.84 23.98 -8.75
N GLY A 320 3.57 23.03 -9.32
CA GLY A 320 4.95 22.74 -8.91
C GLY A 320 5.89 23.91 -9.22
N ALA A 321 6.77 24.27 -8.29
CA ALA A 321 7.73 25.35 -8.48
C ALA A 321 8.74 25.07 -9.61
N ASN A 322 9.04 23.79 -9.82
CA ASN A 322 9.93 23.31 -10.89
C ASN A 322 9.17 22.67 -12.05
N ALA A 323 7.90 23.07 -12.28
CA ALA A 323 7.14 22.60 -13.44
C ALA A 323 7.90 22.94 -14.74
N GLN A 324 7.98 21.97 -15.66
CA GLN A 324 8.67 22.16 -16.95
C GLN A 324 8.09 23.34 -17.75
N ASP A 325 6.76 23.49 -17.70
CA ASP A 325 6.05 24.64 -18.24
C ASP A 325 5.20 25.29 -17.14
N LEU A 326 5.82 26.21 -16.41
CA LEU A 326 5.19 26.91 -15.29
C LEU A 326 4.05 27.83 -15.75
N THR A 327 4.13 28.39 -16.96
CA THR A 327 3.08 29.26 -17.51
C THR A 327 1.84 28.42 -17.80
N LEU A 328 1.99 27.31 -18.55
CA LEU A 328 0.88 26.42 -18.84
C LEU A 328 0.26 25.84 -17.57
N ALA A 329 1.06 25.48 -16.57
CA ALA A 329 0.55 24.97 -15.30
C ALA A 329 -0.30 26.01 -14.56
N LYS A 330 0.10 27.29 -14.57
CA LYS A 330 -0.68 28.40 -13.99
C LYS A 330 -1.94 28.71 -14.79
N ASP A 331 -1.86 28.69 -16.12
CA ASP A 331 -3.00 28.90 -16.99
C ASP A 331 -4.05 27.79 -16.81
N PHE A 332 -3.59 26.54 -16.68
CA PHE A 332 -4.46 25.42 -16.34
C PHE A 332 -5.09 25.58 -14.96
N ALA A 333 -4.32 26.01 -13.95
CA ALA A 333 -4.87 26.28 -12.62
C ALA A 333 -5.98 27.34 -12.67
N ALA A 334 -5.73 28.44 -13.39
CA ALA A 334 -6.71 29.51 -13.59
C ALA A 334 -7.97 29.01 -14.32
N TRP A 335 -7.80 28.23 -15.39
CA TRP A 335 -8.92 27.62 -16.11
C TRP A 335 -9.72 26.64 -15.25
N ALA A 336 -9.04 25.78 -14.48
CA ALA A 336 -9.66 24.75 -13.64
C ALA A 336 -10.51 25.38 -12.53
N THR A 337 -10.06 26.49 -11.93
CA THR A 337 -10.85 27.28 -10.98
C THR A 337 -11.83 28.26 -11.63
N GLY A 338 -11.71 28.46 -12.94
CA GLY A 338 -12.55 29.35 -13.73
C GLY A 338 -13.91 28.75 -14.05
N LYS A 339 -14.79 29.56 -14.65
CA LYS A 339 -16.16 29.19 -14.97
C LYS A 339 -16.23 27.95 -15.87
N GLU A 340 -15.35 27.87 -16.86
CA GLU A 340 -15.31 26.78 -17.83
C GLU A 340 -14.86 25.46 -17.19
N GLY A 341 -13.78 25.47 -16.41
CA GLY A 341 -13.29 24.28 -15.70
C GLY A 341 -14.29 23.77 -14.67
N GLN A 342 -14.87 24.68 -13.86
CA GLN A 342 -15.91 24.31 -12.89
C GLN A 342 -17.19 23.80 -13.57
N ALA A 343 -17.54 24.29 -14.77
CA ALA A 343 -18.64 23.74 -15.55
C ALA A 343 -18.37 22.31 -16.03
N VAL A 344 -17.12 21.97 -16.39
CA VAL A 344 -16.74 20.58 -16.72
C VAL A 344 -16.91 19.68 -15.50
N ILE A 345 -16.45 20.11 -14.33
CA ILE A 345 -16.58 19.37 -13.06
C ILE A 345 -18.07 19.16 -12.71
N ALA A 346 -18.87 20.24 -12.73
CA ALA A 346 -20.29 20.20 -12.37
C ALA A 346 -21.14 19.25 -13.25
N ASN A 347 -20.67 19.00 -14.48
CA ASN A 347 -21.36 18.18 -15.48
C ASN A 347 -20.68 16.82 -15.71
N PHE A 348 -19.60 16.51 -14.99
CA PHE A 348 -18.98 15.20 -15.08
C PHE A 348 -19.92 14.14 -14.48
N ILE A 349 -20.30 13.18 -15.32
CA ILE A 349 -21.28 12.16 -15.00
C ILE A 349 -20.66 10.78 -15.19
N LYS A 350 -20.88 9.91 -14.22
CA LYS A 350 -20.58 8.47 -14.30
C LYS A 350 -21.83 7.69 -13.96
N ILE A 351 -22.21 6.73 -14.82
CA ILE A 351 -23.44 5.94 -14.70
C ILE A 351 -24.68 6.78 -14.35
N SER A 352 -24.86 7.91 -15.04
CA SER A 352 -25.96 8.88 -14.84
C SER A 352 -25.98 9.59 -13.48
N GLN A 353 -24.88 9.56 -12.73
CA GLN A 353 -24.70 10.24 -11.45
C GLN A 353 -23.63 11.33 -11.55
N LYS A 354 -23.87 12.48 -10.91
CA LYS A 354 -22.84 13.50 -10.70
C LYS A 354 -21.87 13.01 -9.64
N VAL A 355 -20.60 12.90 -10.00
CA VAL A 355 -19.56 12.35 -9.11
C VAL A 355 -19.04 13.40 -8.15
N TYR A 356 -18.74 14.58 -8.70
CA TYR A 356 -18.09 15.67 -7.99
C TYR A 356 -19.04 16.85 -7.80
N SER A 357 -18.85 17.57 -6.69
CA SER A 357 -19.38 18.92 -6.53
C SER A 357 -18.30 19.93 -6.93
N PRO A 358 -18.67 21.06 -7.57
CA PRO A 358 -17.73 22.17 -7.80
C PRO A 358 -17.08 22.68 -6.52
N ALA A 359 -15.97 23.39 -6.65
CA ALA A 359 -15.38 24.11 -5.52
C ALA A 359 -16.39 25.13 -4.92
N PRO A 360 -16.26 25.47 -3.62
CA PRO A 360 -17.16 26.42 -2.93
C PRO A 360 -17.23 27.82 -3.54
#